data_AF-A0A401C571-F1
#
_entry.id   AF-A0A401C571-F1
#
_cell.length_a   1.000
_cell.length_b   1.000
_cell.length_c   1.000
_cell.angle_alpha   90.00
_cell.angle_beta   90.00
_cell.angle_gamma   90.00
#
_symmetry.space_group_name_H-M   'P 1'
#
loop_
_entity.id
_entity.type
_entity.pdbx_description
1 polymer ?
#
loop_
_entity_poly.entity_id
_entity_poly.type
_entity_poly.pdbx_seq_one_letter_code
_entity_poly.pdbx_strand_id
1 'polypeptide(L)' 'MSLYNYKLKTTPKLEALRNSENLFVFTDVIAPHAHTNPAISKIFTFSNYENSSIAWFKQKYC' A
#
# COMPACT_ATOMS: atom_id res chain seq x y z
N MET A 1 -6.25 12.04 2.43
CA MET A 1 -7.25 11.58 3.43
C MET A 1 -7.13 12.44 4.67
N SER A 2 -8.18 12.64 5.47
CA SER A 2 -8.08 13.48 6.69
C SER A 2 -6.97 12.99 7.63
N LEU A 3 -6.77 11.67 7.66
CA LEU A 3 -5.72 10.99 8.44
C LEU A 3 -4.30 11.44 8.07
N TYR A 4 -4.12 11.87 6.82
CA TYR A 4 -2.87 12.37 6.25
C TYR A 4 -2.95 13.88 5.96
N ASN A 5 -3.53 14.66 6.88
CA ASN A 5 -3.61 16.14 6.83
C ASN A 5 -4.43 16.73 5.66
N TYR A 6 -5.37 15.97 5.10
CA TYR A 6 -6.30 16.53 4.11
C TYR A 6 -7.35 17.41 4.80
N LYS A 7 -7.62 18.58 4.22
CA LYS A 7 -8.49 19.63 4.80
C LYS A 7 -9.91 19.16 5.11
N LEU A 8 -10.46 18.24 4.32
CA LEU A 8 -11.81 17.70 4.53
C LEU A 8 -11.77 16.44 5.40
N LYS A 9 -12.75 16.28 6.31
CA LYS A 9 -12.93 15.09 7.17
C LYS A 9 -13.43 13.89 6.36
N THR A 10 -12.55 13.30 5.55
CA THR A 10 -12.88 12.15 4.69
C THR A 10 -12.81 10.80 5.40
N THR A 11 -12.10 10.68 6.53
CA THR A 11 -11.92 9.41 7.25
C THR A 11 -12.18 9.52 8.77
N PRO A 12 -13.34 10.03 9.23
CA PRO A 12 -13.59 10.32 10.65
C PRO A 12 -13.52 9.09 11.57
N LYS A 13 -13.90 7.90 11.09
CA LYS A 13 -13.82 6.66 11.88
C LYS A 13 -12.38 6.21 12.11
N LEU A 14 -11.48 6.43 11.15
CA LEU A 14 -10.06 6.10 11.30
C LEU A 14 -9.37 7.06 12.27
N GLU A 15 -9.76 8.34 12.30
CA GLU A 15 -9.28 9.29 13.32
C GLU A 15 -9.64 8.84 14.74
N ALA A 16 -10.89 8.40 14.94
CA ALA A 16 -11.33 7.90 16.24
C ALA A 16 -10.51 6.69 16.70
N LEU A 17 -10.22 5.76 15.79
CA LEU A 17 -9.37 4.60 16.08
C LEU A 17 -7.92 5.00 16.42
N ARG A 18 -7.35 5.97 15.69
CA ARG A 18 -6.02 6.52 16.00
C ARG A 18 -5.98 7.15 17.40
N ASN A 19 -6.99 7.93 17.75
CA ASN A 19 -7.07 8.57 19.06
C ASN A 19 -7.27 7.57 20.21
N SER A 20 -7.88 6.42 19.92
CA SER A 20 -8.03 5.31 20.86
C SER A 20 -6.82 4.35 20.91
N GLU A 21 -5.71 4.71 20.26
CA GLU A 21 -4.47 3.90 20.16
C GLU A 21 -4.65 2.52 19.50
N ASN A 22 -5.76 2.31 18.80
CA ASN A 22 -6.08 1.06 18.10
C ASN A 22 -5.66 1.05 16.62
N LEU A 23 -4.98 2.11 16.16
CA LEU A 23 -4.57 2.26 14.76
C LEU A 23 -3.14 2.79 14.66
N PHE A 24 -2.26 2.01 14.04
CA PHE A 24 -0.92 2.45 13.64
C PHE A 24 -0.94 2.98 12.21
N VAL A 25 -0.38 4.17 11.99
CA VAL A 25 -0.43 4.87 10.69
C VAL A 25 0.96 4.92 10.07
N PHE A 26 1.11 4.33 8.88
CA PHE A 26 2.31 4.46 8.06
C PHE A 26 2.18 5.72 7.18
N THR A 27 3.11 6.66 7.30
CA THR A 27 3.02 7.96 6.62
C THR A 27 3.69 8.01 5.25
N ASP A 28 4.60 7.07 4.97
CA ASP A 28 5.41 7.04 3.77
C ASP A 28 5.36 5.66 3.11
N VAL A 29 4.29 5.41 2.36
CA VAL A 29 4.06 4.15 1.64
C VAL A 29 3.69 4.48 0.20
N ILE A 30 4.47 3.95 -0.75
CA ILE A 30 4.30 4.17 -2.19
C ILE A 30 3.95 2.85 -2.87
N ALA A 31 2.91 2.85 -3.71
CA ALA A 31 2.48 1.67 -4.44
C ALA A 31 3.50 1.29 -5.53
N PRO A 32 3.69 -0.02 -5.83
CA PRO A 32 4.65 -0.45 -6.85
C PRO A 32 4.21 -0.13 -8.29
N HIS A 33 2.92 0.18 -8.50
CA HIS A 33 2.32 0.56 -9.78
C HIS A 33 1.02 1.36 -9.57
N ALA A 34 0.63 2.15 -10.59
CA ALA A 34 -0.60 2.95 -10.57
C ALA A 34 -1.87 2.20 -11.02
N HIS A 35 -1.72 1.06 -11.71
CA HIS A 35 -2.86 0.27 -12.20
C HIS A 35 -3.09 -0.97 -11.34
N THR A 36 -4.36 -1.39 -11.20
CA THR A 36 -4.79 -2.48 -10.32
C THR A 36 -4.07 -3.81 -10.61
N ASN A 37 -4.09 -4.29 -11.85
CA ASN A 37 -3.49 -5.59 -12.21
C ASN A 37 -1.97 -5.66 -11.95
N PRO A 38 -1.14 -4.70 -12.41
CA PRO A 38 0.29 -4.73 -12.14
C PRO A 38 0.63 -4.45 -10.66
N ALA A 39 -0.18 -3.69 -9.91
CA ALA A 39 0.05 -3.51 -8.48
C ALA A 39 -0.22 -4.80 -7.69
N ILE A 40 -1.36 -5.44 -7.93
CA ILE A 40 -1.78 -6.69 -7.25
C ILE A 40 -0.76 -7.82 -7.51
N SER A 41 -0.31 -7.98 -8.76
CA SER A 41 0.66 -9.02 -9.09
C SER A 41 2.01 -8.87 -8.38
N LYS A 42 2.36 -7.67 -7.87
CA LYS A 42 3.57 -7.43 -7.08
C LYS A 42 3.31 -7.47 -5.57
N ILE A 43 2.16 -7.00 -5.09
CA ILE A 43 1.81 -7.01 -3.66
C ILE A 43 1.75 -8.44 -3.11
N PHE A 44 1.26 -9.40 -3.89
CA PHE A 44 1.05 -10.78 -3.45
C PHE A 44 2.12 -11.76 -3.94
N THR A 45 3.22 -11.27 -4.51
CA THR A 45 4.32 -12.12 -5.00
C THR A 45 5.67 -11.58 -4.54
N PHE A 46 6.75 -12.29 -4.84
CA PHE A 46 8.11 -11.81 -4.63
C PHE A 46 8.58 -10.79 -5.69
N SER A 47 7.68 -10.43 -6.62
CA SER A 47 7.99 -9.48 -7.69
C SER A 47 7.97 -8.07 -7.14
N ASN A 48 9.02 -7.31 -7.39
CA ASN A 48 9.14 -5.94 -6.92
C ASN A 48 9.29 -4.96 -8.11
N TYR A 49 9.40 -3.67 -7.81
CA TYR A 49 9.55 -2.64 -8.84
C TYR A 49 10.82 -2.86 -9.69
N GLU A 50 11.92 -3.26 -9.05
CA GLU A 50 13.26 -3.36 -9.64
C GLU A 50 13.47 -4.67 -10.43
N ASN A 51 12.86 -5.78 -10.00
CA ASN A 51 12.96 -7.10 -10.62
C ASN A 51 11.82 -7.32 -11.63
N SER A 52 11.78 -6.49 -12.68
CA SER A 52 10.78 -6.55 -13.75
C SER A 52 11.15 -7.50 -14.89
N SER A 53 12.41 -7.96 -14.95
CA SER A 53 12.93 -8.79 -16.04
C SER A 53 12.37 -10.22 -16.05
N ILE A 54 11.96 -10.74 -14.89
CA ILE A 54 11.30 -12.03 -14.75
C ILE A 54 9.82 -11.78 -14.48
N ALA A 55 8.97 -12.29 -15.37
CA ALA A 55 7.52 -12.23 -15.17
C ALA A 55 7.14 -12.78 -13.79
N TRP A 56 6.24 -12.09 -13.08
CA TRP A 56 5.90 -12.40 -11.68
C TRP A 56 5.53 -13.88 -11.45
N PHE A 57 4.85 -14.52 -12.41
CA PHE A 57 4.44 -15.93 -12.33
C PHE A 57 5.57 -16.94 -12.58
N LYS A 58 6.75 -16.47 -13.01
CA LYS A 58 7.96 -17.29 -13.22
C LYS A 58 9.03 -17.07 -12.15
N GLN A 59 8.79 -16.17 -11.19
CA GLN A 59 9.73 -15.95 -10.10
C GLN A 59 9.71 -17.16 -9.17
N LYS A 60 10.83 -17.88 -9.11
CA LYS A 60 11.02 -19.04 -8.25
C LYS A 60 11.57 -18.58 -6.90
N TYR A 61 11.22 -19.31 -5.83
CA TYR A 61 11.89 -19.22 -4.54
C TYR A 61 13.40 -19.38 -4.75
N CYS A 62 14.19 -18.40 -4.34
CA CYS A 62 15.63 -18.57 -4.15
C CYS A 62 15.87 -19.15 -2.76
#